data_AF-A0A6V7WJC1-F1
#
_entry.id   AF-A0A6V7WJC1-F1
#
_cell.length_a   1.000
_cell.length_b   1.000
_cell.length_c   1.000
_cell.angle_alpha   90.00
_cell.angle_beta   90.00
_cell.angle_gamma   90.00
#
_symmetry.space_group_name_H-M   'P 1'
#
loop_
_entity.id
_entity.type
_entity.pdbx_description
1 polymer ?
#
loop_
_entity_poly.entity_id
_entity_poly.type
_entity_poly.pdbx_seq_one_letter_code
_entity_poly.pdbx_strand_id
1 'polypeptide(L)'
;MATRPEMEFPPFDVSLNDLKSLMEFSGNEAREKIDNYYGGTEGLCKRLQTDPDNGIAGNLEELNRRRNVFGTNQIPEHPPKSFLSFILEAN
;
A
#
# COMPACT_ATOMS: atom_id res chain seq x y z
N MET A 1 35.35 16.44 -8.73
CA MET A 1 34.60 15.36 -8.05
C MET A 1 33.19 15.86 -7.81
N ALA A 2 32.27 15.61 -8.74
CA ALA A 2 30.85 15.90 -8.51
C ALA A 2 30.29 14.78 -7.65
N THR A 3 29.94 15.10 -6.41
CA THR A 3 29.17 14.23 -5.53
C THR A 3 27.84 13.93 -6.23
N ARG A 4 27.59 12.64 -6.48
CA ARG A 4 26.34 12.11 -7.01
C ARG A 4 25.21 12.62 -6.11
N PRO A 5 24.11 13.20 -6.65
CA PRO A 5 23.00 13.60 -5.80
C PRO A 5 22.48 12.31 -5.13
N GLU A 6 22.54 12.26 -3.81
CA GLU A 6 21.78 11.29 -3.05
C GLU A 6 20.32 11.51 -3.45
N MET A 7 19.68 10.48 -4.04
CA MET A 7 18.25 10.52 -4.28
C MET A 7 17.58 10.41 -2.91
N GLU A 8 17.52 11.53 -2.20
CA GLU A 8 16.72 11.66 -1.00
C GLU A 8 15.26 11.65 -1.43
N PHE A 9 14.71 10.45 -1.36
CA PHE A 9 13.31 10.21 -1.53
C PHE A 9 12.52 10.87 -0.37
N PRO A 10 11.56 11.77 -0.66
CA PRO A 10 10.78 12.39 0.39
C PRO A 10 9.94 11.34 1.13
N PRO A 11 9.57 11.59 2.41
CA PRO A 11 8.66 10.72 3.13
C PRO A 11 7.28 10.66 2.44
N PHE A 12 6.56 9.55 2.64
CA PHE A 12 5.19 9.43 2.17
C PHE A 12 4.25 10.21 3.10
N ASP A 13 3.31 10.96 2.51
CA ASP A 13 2.30 11.73 3.25
C ASP A 13 1.03 10.91 3.53
N VAL A 14 1.10 9.59 3.36
CA VAL A 14 0.00 8.66 3.64
C VAL A 14 0.54 7.41 4.33
N SER A 15 -0.17 6.95 5.36
CA SER A 15 0.22 5.75 6.10
C SER A 15 -0.50 4.51 5.58
N LEU A 16 0.04 3.33 5.92
CA LEU A 16 -0.58 2.05 5.67
C LEU A 16 -1.97 1.95 6.34
N ASN A 17 -2.14 2.55 7.52
CA ASN A 17 -3.42 2.54 8.22
C ASN A 17 -4.48 3.36 7.48
N ASP A 18 -4.10 4.51 6.92
CA ASP A 18 -5.01 5.34 6.12
C ASP A 18 -5.50 4.59 4.88
N LEU A 19 -4.60 3.87 4.22
CA LEU A 19 -4.93 3.03 3.06
C LEU A 19 -5.85 1.86 3.45
N LYS A 20 -5.63 1.23 4.61
CA LYS A 20 -6.52 0.18 5.14
C LYS A 20 -7.91 0.71 5.44
N SER A 21 -8.00 1.82 6.17
CA SER A 21 -9.28 2.46 6.45
C SER A 21 -9.99 2.84 5.16
N LEU A 22 -9.27 3.29 4.12
CA LEU A 22 -9.88 3.59 2.83
C LEU A 22 -10.54 2.36 2.18
N MET A 23 -9.93 1.17 2.32
CA MET A 23 -10.49 -0.10 1.80
C MET A 23 -11.73 -0.59 2.56
N GLU A 24 -11.99 -0.10 3.78
CA GLU A 24 -13.19 -0.45 4.55
C GLU A 24 -14.44 0.26 4.02
N PHE A 25 -14.27 1.42 3.36
CA PHE A 25 -15.35 2.15 2.72
C PHE A 25 -15.62 1.61 1.32
N SER A 26 -16.90 1.57 0.91
CA SER A 26 -17.30 1.05 -0.40
C SER A 26 -18.08 2.06 -1.22
N GLY A 27 -17.89 2.02 -2.54
CA GLY A 27 -18.67 2.81 -3.50
C GLY A 27 -18.53 4.33 -3.32
N ASN A 28 -19.67 4.99 -3.12
CA ASN A 28 -19.75 6.46 -3.06
C ASN A 28 -19.06 7.04 -1.82
N GLU A 29 -19.12 6.35 -0.69
CA GLU A 29 -18.51 6.81 0.57
C GLU A 29 -16.99 6.88 0.47
N ALA A 30 -16.37 5.88 -0.17
CA ALA A 30 -14.94 5.90 -0.45
C ALA A 30 -14.56 7.06 -1.38
N ARG A 31 -15.38 7.34 -2.39
CA ARG A 31 -15.15 8.45 -3.34
C ARG A 31 -15.21 9.81 -2.65
N GLU A 32 -16.21 10.03 -1.81
CA GLU A 32 -16.32 11.26 -1.02
C GLU A 32 -15.14 11.44 -0.07
N LYS A 33 -14.65 10.36 0.56
CA LYS A 33 -13.45 10.44 1.39
C LYS A 33 -12.20 10.78 0.57
N ILE A 34 -12.03 10.19 -0.61
CA ILE A 34 -10.90 10.50 -1.49
C ILE A 34 -10.92 11.98 -1.88
N ASP A 35 -12.07 12.48 -2.31
CA ASP A 35 -12.23 13.88 -2.72
C ASP A 35 -11.99 14.83 -1.54
N ASN A 36 -12.58 14.56 -0.36
CA ASN A 36 -12.51 15.44 0.81
C ASN A 36 -11.14 15.45 1.52
N TYR A 37 -10.52 14.28 1.71
CA TYR A 37 -9.29 14.17 2.52
C TYR A 37 -8.01 14.24 1.69
N TYR A 38 -8.05 13.75 0.45
CA TYR A 38 -6.88 13.64 -0.39
C TYR A 38 -6.87 14.67 -1.52
N GLY A 39 -7.99 15.37 -1.77
CA GLY A 39 -8.12 16.28 -2.91
C GLY A 39 -8.32 15.52 -4.23
N GLY A 40 -8.96 14.36 -4.16
CA GLY A 40 -9.24 13.49 -5.30
C GLY A 40 -8.14 12.47 -5.58
N THR A 41 -8.28 11.77 -6.70
CA THR A 41 -7.33 10.72 -7.13
C THR A 41 -5.93 11.29 -7.38
N GLU A 42 -5.82 12.48 -7.96
CA GLU A 42 -4.53 13.13 -8.23
C GLU A 42 -3.78 13.48 -6.95
N GLY A 43 -4.49 13.97 -5.92
CA GLY A 43 -3.89 14.27 -4.63
C GLY A 43 -3.46 13.02 -3.87
N LEU A 44 -4.21 11.92 -4.00
CA LEU A 44 -3.79 10.62 -3.48
C LEU A 44 -2.52 10.10 -4.20
N CYS A 45 -2.46 10.20 -5.53
CA CYS A 45 -1.28 9.85 -6.34
C CYS A 45 -0.04 10.64 -5.91
N LYS A 46 -0.17 11.96 -5.69
CA LYS A 46 0.92 12.81 -5.20
C LYS A 46 1.45 12.37 -3.83
N ARG A 47 0.56 12.09 -2.88
CA ARG A 47 0.95 11.61 -1.53
C ARG A 47 1.60 10.22 -1.56
N LEU A 48 1.16 9.36 -2.47
CA LEU A 48 1.77 8.05 -2.75
C LEU A 48 3.04 8.16 -3.62
N GLN A 49 3.44 9.37 -4.02
CA GLN A 49 4.54 9.63 -4.96
C GLN A 49 4.48 8.74 -6.21
N THR A 50 3.27 8.59 -6.75
CA THR A 50 3.00 7.73 -7.91
C THR A 50 2.46 8.61 -9.03
N ASP A 51 2.99 8.43 -10.23
CA ASP A 51 2.47 9.11 -11.42
C ASP A 51 1.17 8.41 -11.87
N PRO A 52 0.08 9.14 -12.13
CA PRO A 52 -1.18 8.53 -12.53
C PRO A 52 -1.12 7.86 -13.92
N ASP A 53 -0.26 8.35 -14.82
CA ASP A 53 -0.15 7.86 -16.19
C ASP A 53 1.00 6.84 -16.35
N ASN A 54 2.12 7.09 -15.67
CA ASN A 54 3.38 6.34 -15.82
C ASN A 54 3.67 5.41 -14.63
N GLY A 55 2.93 5.53 -13.53
CA GLY A 55 3.10 4.71 -12.34
C GLY A 55 4.34 5.07 -11.50
N ILE A 56 5.01 4.04 -10.98
CA ILE A 56 6.18 4.19 -10.10
C ILE A 56 7.47 3.92 -10.87
N ALA A 57 8.55 4.61 -10.52
CA ALA A 57 9.86 4.30 -11.07
C ALA A 57 10.27 2.88 -10.64
N GLY A 58 10.55 2.00 -11.60
CA GLY A 58 10.97 0.61 -11.36
C GLY A 58 12.38 0.46 -10.78
N ASN A 59 12.89 1.46 -10.07
CA ASN A 59 14.21 1.43 -9.47
C ASN A 59 14.18 0.62 -8.16
N LEU A 60 15.29 -0.06 -7.85
CA LEU A 60 15.32 -0.99 -6.71
C LEU A 60 15.19 -0.26 -5.35
N GLU A 61 15.70 0.96 -5.25
CA GLU A 61 15.65 1.78 -4.03
C GLU A 61 14.21 2.18 -3.67
N GLU A 62 13.43 2.63 -4.66
CA GLU A 62 12.02 3.01 -4.56
C GLU A 62 11.15 1.80 -4.19
N LEU A 63 11.40 0.65 -4.82
CA LEU A 63 10.68 -0.58 -4.52
C LEU A 63 10.94 -1.06 -3.09
N ASN A 64 12.20 -0.99 -2.63
CA ASN A 64 12.56 -1.35 -1.26
C ASN A 64 11.98 -0.36 -0.25
N ARG A 65 12.01 0.94 -0.55
CA ARG A 65 11.39 1.99 0.27
C ARG A 65 9.89 1.75 0.46
N ARG A 66 9.17 1.47 -0.64
CA ARG A 66 7.74 1.13 -0.60
C ARG A 66 7.48 -0.13 0.19
N ARG A 67 8.29 -1.17 0.01
CA ARG A 67 8.16 -2.43 0.77
C ARG A 67 8.40 -2.22 2.27
N ASN A 68 9.32 -1.34 2.66
CA ASN A 68 9.59 -1.04 4.06
C ASN A 68 8.44 -0.26 4.74
N VAL A 69 7.76 0.63 4.00
CA VAL A 69 6.67 1.45 4.55
C VAL A 69 5.32 0.75 4.47
N PHE A 70 4.99 0.16 3.32
CA PHE A 70 3.68 -0.43 3.05
C PHE A 70 3.63 -1.95 3.26
N GLY A 71 4.77 -2.60 3.45
CA GLY A 71 4.88 -4.05 3.56
C GLY A 71 4.86 -4.75 2.20
N THR A 72 4.68 -6.07 2.24
CA THR A 72 4.56 -6.91 1.06
C THR A 72 3.09 -7.08 0.69
N ASN A 73 2.76 -6.98 -0.61
CA ASN A 73 1.41 -7.33 -1.13
C ASN A 73 1.26 -8.85 -1.22
N GLN A 74 1.44 -9.54 -0.10
CA GLN A 74 1.27 -10.98 0.01
C GLN A 74 0.09 -11.24 0.92
N ILE A 75 -0.94 -11.88 0.38
CA ILE A 75 -2.02 -12.41 1.19
C ILE A 75 -1.45 -13.64 1.90
N PRO A 76 -1.35 -13.63 3.24
CA PRO A 76 -0.80 -14.78 3.96
C PRO A 76 -1.69 -15.99 3.67
N GLU A 77 -1.09 -17.06 3.16
CA GLU A 77 -1.79 -18.33 3.01
C GLU A 77 -2.23 -18.81 4.38
N HIS A 78 -3.52 -19.11 4.54
CA HIS A 78 -3.97 -19.76 5.76
C HIS A 78 -3.23 -21.10 5.87
N PRO A 79 -2.55 -21.38 7.00
CA PRO A 79 -1.90 -22.66 7.18
C PRO A 79 -2.94 -23.75 6.93
N PRO A 80 -2.64 -24.76 6.10
CA PRO A 80 -3.62 -25.79 5.77
C PRO A 80 -4.10 -26.43 7.07
N LYS A 81 -5.42 -26.51 7.25
CA LYS A 81 -6.00 -27.24 8.38
C LYS A 81 -5.44 -28.66 8.36
N SER A 82 -4.81 -29.07 9.46
CA SER A 82 -4.28 -30.44 9.60
C SER A 82 -5.43 -31.44 9.58
N PHE A 83 -5.23 -32.60 8.92
CA PHE A 83 -6.20 -33.71 8.91
C PHE A 83 -6.67 -34.09 10.32
N LEU A 84 -5.78 -34.01 11.32
CA LEU A 84 -6.11 -34.33 12.71
C LEU A 84 -7.09 -33.35 13.34
N SER A 85 -7.02 -32.06 12.98
CA SER A 85 -7.97 -31.04 13.47
C SER A 85 -9.39 -31.31 12.98
N PHE A 86 -9.53 -31.78 11.73
CA PHE A 86 -10.83 -32.14 11.18
C PHE A 86 -11.45 -33.36 11.86
N ILE A 87 -10.66 -34.40 12.13
CA ILE A 87 -11.15 -35.62 12.79
C ILE A 87 -11.56 -35.30 14.23
N LEU A 88 -10.82 -34.42 14.91
CA LEU A 88 -11.12 -34.02 16.28
C LEU A 88 -12.32 -33.07 16.39
N GLU A 89 -12.54 -32.16 15.42
CA GLU A 89 -13.76 -31.33 15.36
C GLU A 89 -15.02 -32.14 15.00
N ALA A 90 -14.88 -33.31 14.38
CA ALA A 90 -16.00 -34.14 13.90
C ALA A 90 -16.54 -35.15 14.94
N ASN A 91 -16.10 -35.06 16.20
CA ASN A 91 -16.50 -35.95 17.30
C ASN A 91 -17.00 -35.15 18.51
#